data_AF-A0A5J4S3P7-F1
#
_entry.id   AF-A0A5J4S3P7-F1
#
_cell.length_a   1.000
_cell.length_b   1.000
_cell.length_c   1.000
_cell.angle_alpha   90.00
_cell.angle_beta   90.00
_cell.angle_gamma   90.00
#
_symmetry.space_group_name_H-M   'P 1'
#
loop_
_entity.id
_entity.type
_entity.pdbx_description
1 polymer ?
#
loop_
_entity_poly.entity_id
_entity_poly.type
_entity_poly.pdbx_seq_one_letter_code
_entity_poly.pdbx_strand_id
1 'polypeptide(L)'
;MLLTFFLVVVGWVIFRAENITQAWDYLCRMFSSSLFIIPDRGRLSIVYIIILLAVEWVQRDKQHALQIDNVKIFSNTIIRWAFYLFFLFVILVYAGQQAEFIYFQF
;
A
#
# COMPACT_ATOMS: atom_id res chain seq x y z
N MET A 1 -6.59 22.36 -10.47
CA MET A 1 -6.36 21.59 -9.23
C MET A 1 -5.17 20.65 -9.35
N LEU A 2 -5.12 19.73 -10.33
CA LEU A 2 -3.93 18.86 -10.51
C LEU A 2 -2.64 19.62 -10.82
N LEU A 3 -2.69 20.56 -11.78
CA LEU A 3 -1.52 21.38 -12.13
C LEU A 3 -1.01 22.20 -10.93
N THR A 4 -1.93 22.86 -10.22
CA THR A 4 -1.59 23.66 -9.04
C THR A 4 -1.02 22.79 -7.91
N PHE A 5 -1.60 21.61 -7.67
CA PHE A 5 -1.07 20.63 -6.71
C PHE A 5 0.34 20.17 -7.09
N PHE A 6 0.54 19.81 -8.36
CA PHE A 6 1.85 19.39 -8.88
C PHE A 6 2.92 20.47 -8.69
N LEU A 7 2.61 21.72 -9.06
CA LEU A 7 3.52 22.86 -8.89
C LEU A 7 3.86 23.11 -7.41
N VAL A 8 2.88 23.00 -6.50
CA VAL A 8 3.10 23.16 -5.05
C VAL A 8 4.04 22.08 -4.51
N VAL A 9 3.81 20.80 -4.88
CA VAL A 9 4.65 19.68 -4.43
C VAL A 9 6.07 19.79 -4.99
N VAL A 10 6.25 20.18 -6.25
CA VAL A 10 7.58 20.46 -6.81
C VAL A 10 8.25 21.62 -6.08
N GLY A 11 7.50 22.68 -5.77
CA GLY A 11 7.99 23.79 -4.96
C GLY A 11 8.48 23.36 -3.58
N TRP A 12 7.78 22.45 -2.90
CA TRP A 12 8.21 21.90 -1.61
C TRP A 12 9.55 21.19 -1.67
N VAL A 13 9.87 20.50 -2.77
CA VAL A 13 11.19 19.86 -2.94
C VAL A 13 12.30 20.92 -2.98
N ILE A 14 12.08 22.03 -3.71
CA ILE A 14 13.05 23.12 -3.85
C ILE A 14 13.28 23.82 -2.50
N PHE A 15 12.21 24.12 -1.75
CA PHE A 15 12.32 24.84 -0.46
C PHE A 15 12.83 23.98 0.69
N ARG A 16 12.75 22.64 0.59
CA ARG A 16 13.23 21.72 1.64
C ARG A 16 14.69 21.27 1.42
N ALA A 17 15.19 21.33 0.19
CA ALA A 17 16.56 20.95 -0.12
C ALA A 17 17.57 21.97 0.42
N GLU A 18 18.76 21.49 0.81
CA GLU A 18 19.87 22.33 1.28
C GLU A 18 20.41 23.26 0.19
N ASN A 19 20.29 22.87 -1.07
CA ASN A 19 20.69 23.66 -2.24
C ASN A 19 19.99 23.18 -3.52
N ILE A 20 20.12 23.96 -4.59
CA ILE A 20 19.46 23.68 -5.88
C ILE A 20 19.97 22.39 -6.54
N THR A 21 21.24 22.03 -6.33
CA THR A 21 21.82 20.80 -6.86
C THR A 21 21.15 19.58 -6.25
N GLN A 22 20.94 19.59 -4.94
CA GLN A 22 20.23 18.53 -4.23
C GLN A 22 18.77 18.44 -4.69
N ALA A 23 18.07 19.58 -4.81
CA ALA A 23 16.69 19.60 -5.31
C ALA A 23 16.58 19.00 -6.72
N TRP A 24 17.50 19.36 -7.61
CA TRP A 24 17.54 18.86 -8.99
C TRP A 24 17.84 17.35 -9.06
N ASP A 25 18.81 16.86 -8.27
CA ASP A 25 19.12 15.42 -8.18
C ASP A 25 17.91 14.63 -7.68
N TYR A 26 17.19 15.12 -6.66
CA TYR A 26 15.95 14.50 -6.20
C TYR A 26 14.90 14.41 -7.30
N LEU A 27 14.62 15.51 -8.00
CA LEU A 27 13.63 15.54 -9.09
C LEU A 27 14.02 14.61 -10.24
N CYS A 28 15.29 14.58 -10.65
CA CYS A 28 15.75 13.68 -11.70
C CYS A 28 15.66 12.21 -11.27
N ARG A 29 16.02 11.88 -10.03
CA ARG A 29 15.94 10.53 -9.50
C ARG A 29 14.51 10.00 -9.45
N MET A 30 13.52 10.86 -9.19
CA MET A 30 12.10 10.46 -9.23
C MET A 30 11.68 9.90 -10.59
N PHE A 31 12.35 10.28 -11.69
CA PHE A 31 12.08 9.78 -13.05
C PHE A 31 13.20 8.87 -13.59
N SER A 32 14.01 8.29 -12.70
CA SER A 32 15.09 7.39 -13.09
C SER A 32 14.59 6.00 -13.48
N SER A 33 15.44 5.23 -14.17
CA SER A 33 15.17 3.83 -14.52
C SER A 33 14.89 2.93 -13.32
N SER A 34 15.25 3.36 -12.10
CA SER A 34 14.95 2.63 -10.86
C SER A 34 13.46 2.37 -10.64
N LEU A 35 12.57 3.21 -11.20
CA LEU A 35 11.12 2.99 -11.15
C LEU A 35 10.68 1.67 -11.81
N PHE A 36 11.43 1.20 -12.81
CA PHE A 36 11.11 0.01 -13.58
C PHE A 36 11.99 -1.18 -13.20
N ILE A 37 12.85 -1.02 -12.19
CA ILE A 37 13.70 -2.09 -11.66
C ILE A 37 12.97 -2.73 -10.50
N ILE A 38 12.83 -4.06 -10.54
CA ILE A 38 12.29 -4.82 -9.42
C ILE A 38 13.27 -4.69 -8.25
N PRO A 39 12.83 -4.16 -7.10
CA PRO A 39 13.73 -3.94 -5.97
C PRO A 39 14.19 -5.28 -5.39
N ASP A 40 15.46 -5.37 -4.99
CA ASP A 40 16.01 -6.60 -4.40
C ASP A 40 15.28 -7.02 -3.12
N ARG A 41 14.81 -6.04 -2.36
CA ARG A 41 14.01 -6.16 -1.14
C ARG A 41 12.56 -5.79 -1.41
N GLY A 42 11.61 -6.47 -0.77
CA GLY A 42 10.18 -6.17 -0.92
C GLY A 42 9.52 -6.78 -2.16
N ARG A 43 10.15 -7.74 -2.84
CA ARG A 43 9.53 -8.50 -3.95
C ARG A 43 8.20 -9.15 -3.55
N LEU A 44 8.11 -9.67 -2.33
CA LEU A 44 6.86 -10.22 -1.78
C LEU A 44 5.77 -9.15 -1.63
N SER A 45 6.14 -7.91 -1.30
CA SER A 45 5.19 -6.79 -1.20
C SER A 45 4.53 -6.50 -2.53
N ILE A 46 5.25 -6.58 -3.65
CA ILE A 46 4.68 -6.42 -5.00
C ILE A 46 3.64 -7.51 -5.25
N VAL A 47 3.94 -8.77 -4.90
CA VAL A 47 3.01 -9.88 -5.04
C VAL A 47 1.75 -9.63 -4.20
N TYR A 48 1.88 -9.21 -2.94
CA TYR A 48 0.74 -8.90 -2.08
C TYR A 48 -0.09 -7.72 -2.60
N ILE A 49 0.53 -6.68 -3.16
CA ILE A 49 -0.18 -5.57 -3.80
C ILE A 49 -1.00 -6.06 -4.99
N ILE A 50 -0.42 -6.90 -5.85
CA ILE A 50 -1.14 -7.47 -7.01
C ILE A 50 -2.32 -8.33 -6.54
N ILE A 51 -2.13 -9.17 -5.53
CA ILE A 51 -3.22 -9.97 -4.94
C ILE A 51 -4.32 -9.07 -4.39
N LEU A 52 -3.94 -8.03 -3.64
CA LEU A 52 -4.88 -7.08 -3.05
C LEU A 52 -5.70 -6.37 -4.15
N LEU A 53 -5.05 -5.85 -5.19
CA LEU A 53 -5.73 -5.18 -6.30
C LEU A 53 -6.64 -6.14 -7.08
N ALA A 54 -6.23 -7.39 -7.27
CA ALA A 54 -7.05 -8.40 -7.93
C ALA A 54 -8.32 -8.71 -7.11
N VAL A 55 -8.18 -8.89 -5.79
CA VAL A 55 -9.30 -9.13 -4.88
C VAL A 55 -10.23 -7.92 -4.84
N GLU A 56 -9.67 -6.71 -4.69
CA GLU A 56 -10.44 -5.46 -4.70
C GLU A 56 -11.23 -5.31 -6.00
N TRP A 57 -10.61 -5.54 -7.15
CA TRP A 57 -11.27 -5.41 -8.44
C TRP A 57 -12.43 -6.39 -8.62
N VAL A 58 -12.24 -7.64 -8.18
CA VAL A 58 -13.29 -8.68 -8.20
C VAL A 58 -14.44 -8.32 -7.25
N GLN A 59 -14.17 -7.62 -6.15
CA GLN A 59 -15.14 -7.29 -5.12
C GLN A 59 -15.55 -5.82 -5.11
N ARG A 60 -15.26 -5.06 -6.17
CA ARG A 60 -15.47 -3.59 -6.24
C ARG A 60 -16.91 -3.16 -5.96
N ASP A 61 -17.88 -4.02 -6.28
CA ASP A 61 -19.31 -3.77 -6.14
C ASP A 61 -19.85 -4.26 -4.77
N LYS A 62 -18.96 -4.74 -3.89
CA LYS A 62 -19.26 -5.21 -2.53
C LYS A 62 -18.82 -4.17 -1.51
N GLN A 63 -19.44 -4.19 -0.33
CA GLN A 63 -19.14 -3.25 0.74
C GLN A 63 -17.78 -3.53 1.39
N HIS A 64 -17.33 -4.78 1.38
CA HIS A 64 -16.01 -5.16 1.91
C HIS A 64 -15.50 -6.48 1.31
N ALA A 65 -14.19 -6.71 1.42
CA ALA A 65 -13.54 -7.85 0.79
C ALA A 65 -13.96 -9.24 1.36
N LEU A 66 -14.53 -9.27 2.56
CA LEU A 66 -15.06 -10.49 3.16
C LEU A 66 -16.54 -10.74 2.85
N GLN A 67 -17.16 -9.98 1.94
CA GLN A 67 -18.57 -10.13 1.59
C GLN A 67 -18.73 -11.23 0.53
N ILE A 68 -18.80 -12.48 0.99
CA ILE A 68 -18.77 -13.70 0.15
C ILE A 68 -20.16 -14.35 0.08
N ASP A 69 -21.19 -13.58 -0.29
CA ASP A 69 -22.59 -14.04 -0.25
C ASP A 69 -22.94 -15.05 -1.36
N ASN A 70 -22.20 -15.04 -2.47
CA ASN A 70 -22.55 -15.78 -3.70
C ASN A 70 -21.78 -17.10 -3.89
N VAL A 71 -21.01 -17.56 -2.90
CA VAL A 71 -20.16 -18.76 -3.04
C VAL A 71 -20.74 -19.91 -2.23
N LYS A 72 -21.15 -20.99 -2.91
CA LYS A 72 -21.80 -22.17 -2.29
C LYS A 72 -21.03 -22.76 -1.10
N ILE A 73 -19.70 -22.77 -1.16
CA ILE A 73 -18.84 -23.27 -0.08
C ILE A 73 -19.00 -22.46 1.21
N PHE A 74 -19.17 -21.14 1.10
CA PHE A 74 -19.35 -20.24 2.24
C PHE A 74 -20.79 -20.18 2.76
N SER A 75 -21.73 -20.89 2.11
CA SER A 75 -23.07 -21.11 2.64
C SER A 75 -23.06 -22.01 3.89
N ASN A 76 -22.01 -22.83 4.08
CA ASN A 76 -21.84 -23.58 5.32
C ASN A 76 -21.28 -22.65 6.40
N THR A 77 -22.06 -22.46 7.46
CA THR A 77 -21.70 -21.63 8.62
C THR A 77 -20.33 -21.97 9.19
N ILE A 78 -19.96 -23.25 9.30
CA ILE A 78 -18.68 -23.68 9.88
C ILE A 78 -17.51 -23.19 9.03
N ILE A 79 -17.61 -23.34 7.71
CA ILE A 79 -16.55 -22.94 6.76
C ILE A 79 -16.37 -21.42 6.80
N ARG A 80 -17.48 -20.67 6.86
CA ARG A 80 -17.45 -19.21 6.96
C ARG A 80 -16.75 -18.73 8.24
N TRP A 81 -17.07 -19.33 9.39
CA TRP A 81 -16.41 -19.00 10.66
C TRP A 81 -14.94 -19.39 10.67
N ALA A 82 -14.58 -20.56 10.14
CA ALA A 82 -13.19 -20.99 10.03
C ALA A 82 -12.37 -20.00 9.18
N PHE A 83 -12.95 -19.50 8.09
CA PHE A 83 -12.31 -18.50 7.24
C PHE A 83 -12.11 -17.16 7.96
N TYR A 84 -13.12 -16.66 8.69
CA TYR A 84 -12.99 -15.42 9.46
C TYR A 84 -11.96 -15.54 10.58
N LEU A 85 -11.94 -16.67 11.30
CA LEU A 85 -10.94 -16.94 12.33
C LEU A 85 -9.54 -17.07 11.75
N PHE A 86 -9.39 -17.67 10.56
CA PHE A 86 -8.11 -17.74 9.86
C PHE A 86 -7.57 -16.34 9.54
N PHE A 87 -8.39 -15.45 8.96
CA PHE A 87 -7.96 -14.08 8.66
C PHE A 87 -7.66 -13.28 9.92
N LEU A 88 -8.47 -13.42 10.97
CA LEU A 88 -8.21 -12.80 12.27
C LEU A 88 -6.86 -13.25 12.81
N PHE A 89 -6.57 -14.55 12.76
CA PHE A 89 -5.30 -15.12 13.19
C PHE A 89 -4.12 -14.56 12.39
N VAL A 90 -4.23 -14.51 11.05
CA VAL A 90 -3.20 -13.90 10.18
C VAL A 90 -2.96 -12.43 10.57
N ILE A 91 -4.02 -11.64 10.74
CA ILE A 91 -3.90 -10.23 11.15
C ILE A 91 -3.15 -10.11 12.48
N LEU A 92 -3.46 -10.95 13.47
CA LEU A 92 -2.81 -10.90 14.78
C LEU A 92 -1.34 -11.32 14.72
N VAL A 93 -1.01 -12.37 13.96
CA VAL A 93 0.39 -12.83 13.78
C VAL A 93 1.24 -11.78 13.09
N TYR A 94 0.66 -11.03 12.15
CA TYR A 94 1.35 -9.99 11.38
C TYR A 94 1.06 -8.57 11.87
N ALA A 95 0.47 -8.39 13.07
CA ALA A 95 0.11 -7.06 13.61
C ALA A 95 1.33 -6.13 13.80
N GLY A 96 2.55 -6.68 13.77
CA GLY A 96 3.79 -5.92 13.93
C GLY A 96 3.95 -5.40 15.36
N GLN A 97 5.03 -4.66 15.59
CA GLN A 97 5.17 -3.86 16.81
C GLN A 97 4.67 -2.45 16.54
N GLN A 98 4.22 -1.78 17.60
CA GLN A 98 3.81 -0.38 17.52
C GLN A 98 4.99 0.45 17.01
N ALA A 99 4.90 0.93 15.77
CA ALA A 99 5.86 1.88 15.23
C ALA A 99 5.63 3.22 15.95
N GLU A 100 6.67 3.75 16.59
CA GLU A 100 6.62 5.12 17.09
C GLU A 100 6.36 6.05 15.92
N PHE A 101 5.32 6.87 16.04
CA PHE A 101 5.05 7.90 15.05
C PHE A 101 6.27 8.80 14.94
N ILE A 102 6.62 9.18 13.70
CA ILE A 102 7.87 9.89 13.39
C ILE A 102 8.06 11.19 14.20
N TYR A 103 6.98 11.77 14.75
CA TYR A 103 7.01 12.94 15.62
C TYR A 103 7.58 12.69 17.02
N PHE A 104 7.61 11.45 17.50
CA PHE A 104 8.19 11.08 18.79
C PHE A 104 9.68 10.70 18.71
N GLN A 105 10.26 10.74 17.50
CA GLN A 105 11.65 10.39 17.22
C GLN A 105 12.59 11.62 17.17
N PHE A 106 12.07 12.81 17.50
CA PHE A 106 12.80 14.08 17.52
C PHE A 106 12.78 14.70 18.92
#